data_AF-A0A925M582-F1
#
_entry.id   AF-A0A925M582-F1
#
_cell.length_a   1.000
_cell.length_b   1.000
_cell.length_c   1.000
_cell.angle_alpha   90.00
_cell.angle_beta   90.00
_cell.angle_gamma   90.00
#
_symmetry.space_group_name_H-M   'P 1'
#
loop_
_entity.id
_entity.type
_entity.pdbx_description
1 polymer ?
#
loop_
_entity_poly.entity_id
_entity_poly.type
_entity_poly.pdbx_seq_one_letter_code
_entity_poly.pdbx_strand_id
1 'polypeptide(L)'
;MSMKTTDRPIYHDYIESDAWRSLHPEFLKRANHRCAAMPWVKLKHYRCHHLHYNNLGQECYWIDVLCLSPFVHDVIIHKWLSGGKRTKHQKHYPNAPQRLFHQWCRLPAFIKLTVVCFCLSLLGMLFAQLIGVNPIVGGVLGAIVFTVLLM
;
A
#
# COMPACT_ATOMS: atom_id res chain seq x y z
N MET A 1 6.71 4.57 16.20
CA MET A 1 7.89 5.16 16.88
C MET A 1 8.62 5.97 15.82
N SER A 2 8.81 7.28 16.02
CA SER A 2 9.50 8.13 15.03
C SER A 2 11.01 7.88 15.12
N MET A 3 11.69 7.83 13.96
CA MET A 3 13.15 7.78 13.90
C MET A 3 13.73 8.95 14.69
N LYS A 4 14.68 8.66 15.60
CA LYS A 4 15.34 9.71 16.39
C LYS A 4 16.18 10.57 15.45
N THR A 5 16.37 11.83 15.82
CA THR A 5 17.07 12.81 14.98
C THR A 5 18.53 12.43 14.71
N THR A 6 19.16 11.70 15.62
CA THR A 6 20.54 11.17 15.57
C THR A 6 20.72 10.02 14.59
N ASP A 7 19.67 9.25 14.32
CA ASP A 7 19.75 8.03 13.51
C ASP A 7 19.59 8.34 12.01
N ARG A 8 19.41 9.61 11.65
CA ARG A 8 19.11 10.06 10.28
C ARG A 8 20.27 9.96 9.30
N PRO A 9 21.49 10.40 9.63
CA PRO A 9 22.63 10.20 8.74
C PRO A 9 22.87 8.72 8.50
N ILE A 10 22.87 7.92 9.58
CA ILE A 10 23.00 6.45 9.54
C ILE A 10 21.95 5.82 8.63
N TYR A 11 20.68 6.24 8.76
CA TYR A 11 19.60 5.75 7.90
C TYR A 11 19.79 6.14 6.43
N HIS A 12 20.18 7.39 6.15
CA HIS A 12 20.38 7.86 4.79
C HIS A 12 21.51 7.07 4.09
N ASP A 13 22.64 6.92 4.78
CA ASP A 13 23.77 6.15 4.27
C ASP A 13 23.38 4.69 4.06
N TYR A 14 22.59 4.12 4.98
CA TYR A 14 22.09 2.76 4.86
C TYR A 14 21.19 2.55 3.64
N ILE A 15 20.19 3.41 3.40
CA ILE A 15 19.28 3.23 2.25
C ILE A 15 19.96 3.49 0.90
N GLU A 16 21.11 4.15 0.89
CA GLU A 16 21.93 4.35 -0.31
C GLU A 16 22.97 3.23 -0.50
N SER A 17 23.21 2.41 0.53
CA SER A 17 24.20 1.34 0.53
C SER A 17 23.80 0.13 -0.32
N ASP A 18 24.81 -0.64 -0.73
CA ASP A 18 24.60 -1.92 -1.42
C ASP A 18 23.98 -2.99 -0.50
N ALA A 19 24.18 -2.88 0.81
CA ALA A 19 23.54 -3.78 1.79
C ALA A 19 22.01 -3.68 1.67
N TRP A 20 21.45 -2.48 1.69
CA TRP A 20 20.01 -2.28 1.49
C TRP A 20 19.54 -2.76 0.12
N ARG A 21 20.27 -2.42 -0.96
CA ARG A 21 19.93 -2.84 -2.32
C ARG A 21 19.94 -4.36 -2.48
N SER A 22 20.82 -5.06 -1.77
CA SER A 22 20.91 -6.53 -1.83
C SER A 22 19.67 -7.25 -1.28
N LEU A 23 18.88 -6.59 -0.41
CA LEU A 23 17.65 -7.15 0.16
C LEU A 23 16.45 -7.05 -0.82
N HIS A 24 16.51 -6.13 -1.78
CA HIS A 24 15.39 -5.81 -2.67
C HIS A 24 14.88 -7.00 -3.50
N PRO A 25 15.73 -7.84 -4.11
CA PRO A 25 15.27 -9.01 -4.87
C PRO A 25 14.42 -9.97 -4.03
N GLU A 26 14.81 -10.23 -2.78
CA GLU A 26 14.06 -11.11 -1.88
C GLU A 26 12.74 -10.47 -1.44
N PHE A 27 12.72 -9.17 -1.15
CA PHE A 27 11.48 -8.45 -0.87
C PHE A 27 10.50 -8.52 -2.04
N LEU A 28 10.98 -8.29 -3.27
CA LEU A 28 10.15 -8.33 -4.47
C LEU A 28 9.62 -9.74 -4.76
N LYS A 29 10.45 -10.77 -4.54
CA LYS A 29 10.06 -12.17 -4.64
C LYS A 29 8.96 -12.51 -3.64
N ARG A 30 9.11 -12.14 -2.37
CA ARG A 30 8.07 -12.32 -1.32
C ARG A 30 6.81 -11.52 -1.58
N ALA A 31 6.94 -10.38 -2.26
CA ALA A 31 5.80 -9.60 -2.75
C ALA A 31 5.07 -10.24 -3.94
N ASN A 32 5.58 -11.37 -4.48
CA ASN A 32 5.13 -11.96 -5.74
C ASN A 32 5.09 -10.91 -6.88
N HIS A 33 6.07 -10.01 -6.90
CA HIS A 33 6.14 -8.89 -7.85
C HIS A 33 4.85 -8.05 -7.92
N ARG A 34 4.10 -7.92 -6.82
CA ARG A 34 2.83 -7.19 -6.76
C ARG A 34 2.86 -6.11 -5.69
N CYS A 35 2.12 -5.03 -5.93
CA CYS A 35 2.03 -3.93 -4.98
C CYS A 35 1.30 -4.38 -3.71
N ALA A 36 1.90 -4.18 -2.53
CA ALA A 36 1.29 -4.61 -1.28
C ALA A 36 -0.08 -3.94 -1.04
N ALA A 37 -0.27 -2.69 -1.46
CA ALA A 37 -1.55 -2.00 -1.32
C ALA A 37 -2.60 -2.42 -2.37
N MET A 38 -2.16 -2.80 -3.57
CA MET A 38 -3.00 -3.11 -4.73
C MET A 38 -2.49 -4.40 -5.37
N PRO A 39 -2.87 -5.58 -4.86
CA PRO A 39 -2.27 -6.84 -5.27
C PRO A 39 -2.47 -7.17 -6.76
N TRP A 40 -3.45 -6.57 -7.43
CA TRP A 40 -3.63 -6.70 -8.88
C TRP A 40 -2.58 -5.95 -9.71
N VAL A 41 -1.87 -4.97 -9.14
CA VAL A 41 -0.83 -4.19 -9.84
C VAL A 41 0.51 -4.91 -9.78
N LYS A 42 1.01 -5.36 -10.93
CA LYS A 42 2.38 -5.90 -11.08
C LYS A 42 3.43 -4.79 -10.98
N LEU A 43 4.52 -5.08 -10.28
CA LEU A 43 5.63 -4.17 -10.04
C LEU A 43 6.73 -4.38 -11.08
N LYS A 44 6.73 -3.53 -12.13
CA LYS A 44 7.90 -3.35 -13.01
C LYS A 44 8.91 -2.39 -12.40
N HIS A 45 8.39 -1.34 -11.75
CA HIS A 45 9.13 -0.41 -10.92
C HIS A 45 8.48 -0.41 -9.54
N TYR A 46 9.28 -0.30 -8.48
CA TYR A 46 8.78 -0.34 -7.10
C TYR A 46 9.59 0.57 -6.19
N ARG A 47 8.99 0.83 -5.02
CA ARG A 47 9.62 1.48 -3.87
C ARG A 47 9.46 0.55 -2.67
N CYS A 48 10.54 0.34 -1.93
CA CYS A 48 10.48 -0.29 -0.62
C CYS A 48 10.08 0.75 0.42
N HIS A 49 8.93 0.52 1.05
CA HIS A 49 8.33 1.42 2.04
C HIS A 49 8.56 0.85 3.44
N HIS A 50 9.28 1.58 4.28
CA HIS A 50 9.44 1.24 5.69
C HIS A 50 8.16 1.54 6.49
N LEU A 51 7.65 0.56 7.21
CA LEU A 51 6.55 0.68 8.18
C LEU A 51 7.06 1.28 9.50
N HIS A 52 8.29 0.94 9.87
CA HIS A 52 9.05 1.50 10.98
C HIS A 52 10.56 1.32 10.73
N TYR A 53 11.38 1.85 11.64
CA TYR A 53 12.84 1.95 11.49
C TYR A 53 13.59 1.25 12.63
N ASN A 54 12.95 0.32 13.34
CA ASN A 54 13.51 -0.30 14.54
C ASN A 54 14.57 -1.38 14.24
N ASN A 55 14.59 -1.90 13.02
CA ASN A 55 15.34 -3.10 12.64
C ASN A 55 16.22 -2.88 11.39
N LEU A 56 16.88 -1.71 11.34
CA LEU A 56 17.70 -1.34 10.18
C LEU A 56 18.83 -2.35 9.95
N GLY A 57 18.97 -2.84 8.72
CA GLY A 57 19.94 -3.87 8.35
C GLY A 57 19.47 -5.31 8.52
N GLN A 58 18.32 -5.53 9.16
CA GLN A 58 17.75 -6.86 9.39
C GLN A 58 16.25 -6.90 9.05
N GLU A 59 15.80 -6.01 8.17
CA GLU A 59 14.38 -5.79 7.89
C GLU A 59 13.71 -7.04 7.34
N CYS A 60 12.54 -7.36 7.90
CA CYS A 60 11.68 -8.42 7.41
C CYS A 60 10.59 -7.85 6.49
N TYR A 61 10.45 -8.44 5.30
CA TYR A 61 9.29 -8.16 4.44
C TYR A 61 7.98 -8.44 5.18
N TRP A 62 6.93 -7.65 4.89
CA TRP A 62 5.63 -7.62 5.58
C TRP A 62 5.61 -6.99 6.97
N ILE A 63 6.70 -7.05 7.73
CA ILE A 63 6.78 -6.55 9.10
C ILE A 63 7.38 -5.14 9.12
N ASP A 64 8.58 -4.99 8.55
CA ASP A 64 9.33 -3.75 8.52
C ASP A 64 9.14 -3.02 7.19
N VAL A 65 9.05 -3.77 6.09
CA VAL A 65 9.13 -3.23 4.72
C VAL A 65 8.03 -3.81 3.83
N LEU A 66 7.50 -2.97 2.95
CA LEU A 66 6.55 -3.35 1.89
C LEU A 66 7.02 -2.88 0.52
N CYS A 67 6.77 -3.69 -0.52
CA CYS A 67 7.00 -3.27 -1.91
C CYS A 67 5.73 -2.60 -2.44
N LEU A 68 5.87 -1.36 -2.91
CA LEU A 68 4.76 -0.55 -3.41
C LEU A 68 5.07 -0.04 -4.81
N SER A 69 4.02 0.20 -5.61
CA SER A 69 4.17 0.97 -6.84
C SER A 69 4.59 2.42 -6.51
N PRO A 70 5.33 3.11 -7.39
CA PRO A 70 5.71 4.51 -7.19
C PRO A 70 4.51 5.43 -6.87
N PHE A 71 3.38 5.25 -7.56
CA PHE A 71 2.16 6.00 -7.30
C PHE A 71 1.68 5.86 -5.85
N VAL A 72 1.56 4.63 -5.34
CA VAL A 72 1.13 4.40 -3.96
C VAL A 72 2.11 4.98 -2.96
N HIS A 73 3.40 4.79 -3.18
CA HIS A 73 4.42 5.28 -2.27
C HIS A 73 4.45 6.81 -2.24
N ASP A 74 4.65 7.45 -3.39
CA ASP A 74 4.94 8.87 -3.48
C ASP A 74 3.67 9.73 -3.36
N VAL A 75 2.55 9.29 -3.97
CA VAL A 75 1.29 10.04 -3.96
C VAL A 75 0.42 9.67 -2.77
N ILE A 76 0.09 8.39 -2.60
CA ILE A 76 -0.87 8.01 -1.55
C ILE A 76 -0.25 8.19 -0.16
N ILE A 77 0.88 7.52 0.13
CA ILE A 77 1.47 7.56 1.46
C ILE A 77 2.11 8.92 1.77
N HIS A 78 3.02 9.38 0.89
CA HIS A 78 3.87 10.54 1.19
C HIS A 78 3.27 11.89 0.82
N LYS A 79 2.21 11.95 0.01
CA LYS A 79 1.50 13.21 -0.29
C LYS A 79 0.12 13.27 0.35
N TRP A 80 -0.75 12.30 0.13
CA TRP A 80 -2.13 12.36 0.64
C TRP A 80 -2.23 12.03 2.12
N LEU A 81 -1.81 10.83 2.53
CA LEU A 81 -1.96 10.38 3.92
C LEU A 81 -1.07 11.14 4.90
N SER A 82 0.03 11.72 4.42
CA SER A 82 0.92 12.59 5.20
C SER A 82 0.48 14.05 5.27
N GLY A 83 -0.47 14.48 4.42
CA GLY A 83 -0.75 15.90 4.17
C GLY A 83 0.45 16.66 3.57
N GLY A 84 1.25 16.00 2.72
CA GLY A 84 2.46 16.54 2.09
C GLY A 84 3.65 16.68 3.04
N LYS A 85 3.53 16.26 4.30
CA LYS A 85 4.58 16.40 5.31
C LYS A 85 5.58 15.25 5.23
N ARG A 86 6.87 15.59 5.15
CA ARG A 86 7.96 14.62 5.37
C ARG A 86 7.80 13.96 6.74
N THR A 87 8.20 12.69 6.87
CA THR A 87 8.15 11.91 8.12
C THR A 87 8.63 12.70 9.34
N LYS A 88 9.75 13.42 9.21
CA LYS A 88 10.33 14.25 10.29
C LYS A 88 9.48 15.45 10.75
N HIS A 89 8.52 15.89 9.94
CA HIS A 89 7.63 17.01 10.25
C HIS A 89 6.26 16.53 10.74
N GLN A 90 6.05 15.22 10.85
CA GLN A 90 4.82 14.66 11.38
C GLN A 90 4.95 14.47 12.89
N LYS A 91 4.11 15.16 13.66
CA LYS A 91 4.10 15.09 15.14
C LYS A 91 3.87 13.67 15.65
N HIS A 92 3.03 12.89 14.95
CA HIS A 92 2.73 11.51 15.28
C HIS A 92 2.91 10.64 14.03
N TYR A 93 4.08 10.03 13.87
CA TYR A 93 4.36 9.11 12.77
C TYR A 93 4.44 7.64 13.23
N PRO A 94 3.83 6.70 12.49
CA PRO A 94 2.80 6.95 11.46
C PRO A 94 1.52 7.53 12.07
N ASN A 95 0.88 8.46 11.35
CA ASN A 95 -0.40 9.02 11.79
C ASN A 95 -1.54 8.00 11.64
N ALA A 96 -2.74 8.30 12.14
CA ALA A 96 -3.86 7.34 12.12
C ALA A 96 -4.22 6.84 10.70
N PRO A 97 -4.40 7.71 9.69
CA PRO A 97 -4.60 7.27 8.30
C PRO A 97 -3.49 6.37 7.77
N GLN A 98 -2.22 6.71 8.03
CA GLN A 98 -1.09 5.89 7.62
C GLN A 98 -1.07 4.53 8.33
N ARG A 99 -1.43 4.45 9.62
CA ARG A 99 -1.53 3.18 10.35
C ARG A 99 -2.60 2.27 9.75
N LEU A 100 -3.78 2.82 9.45
CA LEU A 100 -4.85 2.09 8.77
C LEU A 100 -4.38 1.62 7.38
N PHE A 101 -3.69 2.47 6.64
CA PHE A 101 -3.14 2.11 5.33
C PHE A 101 -2.07 1.01 5.44
N HIS A 102 -1.21 1.05 6.46
CA HIS A 102 -0.22 0.00 6.74
C HIS A 102 -0.88 -1.32 7.14
N GLN A 103 -1.98 -1.28 7.89
CA GLN A 103 -2.79 -2.46 8.17
C GLN A 103 -3.43 -3.02 6.90
N TRP A 104 -4.06 -2.16 6.08
CA TRP A 104 -4.60 -2.54 4.78
C TRP A 104 -3.55 -3.24 3.93
N CYS A 105 -2.36 -2.65 3.79
CA CYS A 105 -1.31 -3.23 2.99
C CYS A 105 -0.95 -4.64 3.46
N ARG A 106 -0.93 -4.90 4.78
CA ARG A 106 -0.61 -6.20 5.38
C ARG A 106 -1.68 -7.28 5.21
N LEU A 107 -2.88 -6.92 4.75
CA LEU A 107 -3.93 -7.93 4.52
C LEU A 107 -3.56 -8.88 3.36
N PRO A 108 -3.94 -10.17 3.45
CA PRO A 108 -3.87 -11.08 2.31
C PRO A 108 -4.58 -10.52 1.07
N ALA A 109 -4.07 -10.87 -0.11
CA ALA A 109 -4.60 -10.37 -1.38
C ALA A 109 -6.10 -10.71 -1.58
N PHE A 110 -6.52 -11.91 -1.17
CA PHE A 110 -7.92 -12.34 -1.29
C PHE A 110 -8.86 -11.48 -0.43
N ILE A 111 -8.46 -11.11 0.80
CA ILE A 111 -9.27 -10.23 1.66
C ILE A 111 -9.42 -8.86 1.01
N LYS A 112 -8.33 -8.30 0.48
CA LYS A 112 -8.40 -7.01 -0.23
C LYS A 112 -9.34 -7.07 -1.43
N LEU A 113 -9.25 -8.14 -2.21
CA LEU A 113 -10.11 -8.35 -3.37
C LEU A 113 -11.58 -8.43 -2.96
N THR A 114 -11.91 -9.21 -1.92
CA THR A 114 -13.27 -9.31 -1.38
C THR A 114 -13.81 -7.94 -0.96
N VAL A 115 -13.03 -7.15 -0.22
CA VAL A 115 -13.44 -5.80 0.21
C VAL A 115 -13.69 -4.89 -0.99
N VAL A 116 -12.80 -4.88 -1.99
CA VAL A 116 -12.97 -4.02 -3.17
C VAL A 116 -14.18 -4.47 -4.00
N CYS A 117 -14.35 -5.77 -4.25
CA CYS A 117 -15.53 -6.28 -4.97
C CYS A 117 -16.82 -5.94 -4.23
N PHE A 118 -16.84 -6.05 -2.90
CA PHE A 118 -17.98 -5.65 -2.09
C PHE A 118 -18.28 -4.15 -2.22
N CYS A 119 -17.28 -3.29 -2.08
CA CYS A 119 -17.44 -1.83 -2.25
C CYS A 119 -17.95 -1.46 -3.64
N LEU A 120 -17.45 -2.09 -4.70
CA LEU A 120 -17.90 -1.83 -6.07
C LEU A 120 -19.31 -2.35 -6.33
N SER A 121 -19.69 -3.47 -5.71
CA SER A 121 -21.07 -3.96 -5.74
C SER A 121 -22.01 -2.96 -5.08
N LEU A 122 -21.65 -2.43 -3.90
CA LEU A 122 -22.43 -1.39 -3.21
C LEU A 122 -22.57 -0.12 -4.09
N LEU A 123 -21.48 0.35 -4.70
CA LEU A 123 -21.51 1.50 -5.60
C LEU A 123 -22.38 1.24 -6.83
N GLY A 124 -22.30 0.05 -7.42
CA GLY A 124 -23.14 -0.36 -8.54
C GLY A 124 -24.62 -0.38 -8.19
N MET A 125 -24.98 -0.89 -7.01
CA MET A 125 -26.36 -0.85 -6.50
C MET A 125 -26.87 0.58 -6.32
N LEU A 126 -26.07 1.45 -5.69
CA LEU A 126 -26.42 2.86 -5.49
C LEU A 126 -26.60 3.60 -6.82
N PHE A 127 -25.72 3.37 -7.78
CA PHE A 127 -25.83 3.98 -9.10
C PHE A 127 -27.08 3.50 -9.85
N ALA A 128 -27.35 2.20 -9.86
CA ALA A 128 -28.55 1.64 -10.48
C ALA A 128 -29.83 2.23 -9.87
N GLN A 129 -29.87 2.39 -8.54
CA GLN A 129 -30.99 3.05 -7.86
C GLN A 129 -31.17 4.51 -8.30
N LEU A 130 -30.08 5.27 -8.50
CA LEU A 130 -30.13 6.65 -8.98
C LEU A 130 -30.68 6.78 -10.40
N ILE A 131 -30.44 5.79 -11.28
CA ILE A 131 -30.91 5.81 -12.68
C ILE A 131 -32.21 5.03 -12.91
N GLY A 132 -32.87 4.56 -11.84
CA GLY A 132 -34.14 3.81 -11.95
C GLY A 132 -34.01 2.39 -12.48
N VAL A 133 -32.81 1.79 -12.41
CA VAL A 133 -32.55 0.40 -12.80
C VAL A 133 -32.57 -0.51 -11.56
N ASN A 134 -32.83 -1.80 -11.75
CA ASN A 134 -32.79 -2.77 -10.66
C ASN A 134 -31.41 -2.76 -9.96
N PRO A 135 -31.34 -2.50 -8.64
CA PRO A 135 -30.08 -2.36 -7.93
C PRO A 135 -29.26 -3.66 -7.91
N ILE A 136 -29.91 -4.83 -7.83
CA ILE A 136 -29.21 -6.13 -7.86
C ILE A 136 -28.44 -6.29 -9.17
N VAL A 137 -29.05 -5.93 -10.29
CA VAL A 137 -28.39 -5.96 -11.61
C VAL A 137 -27.19 -5.01 -11.64
N GLY A 138 -27.33 -3.80 -11.10
CA GLY A 138 -26.22 -2.84 -10.98
C GLY A 138 -25.05 -3.35 -10.13
N GLY A 139 -25.36 -3.98 -8.99
CA GLY A 139 -24.36 -4.56 -8.10
C GLY A 139 -23.58 -5.71 -8.76
N VAL A 140 -24.29 -6.64 -9.42
CA VAL A 140 -23.69 -7.77 -10.14
C VAL A 140 -22.81 -7.29 -11.29
N LEU A 141 -23.28 -6.35 -12.11
CA LEU A 141 -22.49 -5.79 -13.20
C LEU A 141 -21.23 -5.08 -12.69
N GLY A 142 -21.33 -4.33 -11.58
CA GLY A 142 -20.18 -3.69 -10.95
C GLY A 142 -19.10 -4.68 -10.50
N ALA A 143 -19.50 -5.80 -9.88
CA ALA A 143 -18.57 -6.85 -9.46
C ALA A 143 -17.93 -7.58 -10.65
N ILE A 144 -18.70 -7.88 -11.70
CA ILE A 144 -18.23 -8.57 -12.91
C ILE A 144 -17.22 -7.70 -13.66
N VAL A 145 -17.57 -6.43 -13.94
CA VAL A 145 -16.68 -5.51 -14.68
C VAL A 145 -15.33 -5.41 -13.98
N PHE A 146 -15.30 -5.28 -12.66
CA PHE A 146 -14.06 -5.23 -11.92
C PHE A 146 -13.25 -6.52 -11.98
N THR A 147 -13.92 -7.68 -11.80
CA THR A 147 -13.23 -8.97 -11.83
C THR A 147 -12.61 -9.23 -13.19
N VAL A 148 -13.31 -8.90 -14.28
CA VAL A 148 -12.81 -9.03 -15.67
C VAL A 148 -11.64 -8.08 -15.93
N LEU A 149 -11.67 -6.86 -15.40
CA LEU A 149 -10.59 -5.88 -15.60
C LEU A 149 -9.32 -6.18 -14.78
N LEU A 150 -9.39 -7.06 -13.78
CA LEU A 150 -8.25 -7.41 -12.91
C LEU A 150 -7.53 -8.71 -13.29
N MET A 151 -8.13 -9.55 -14.15
CA MET A 151 -7.52 -10.78 -14.67
C MET A 151 -6.67 -10.50 -15.91
#